data_AF-A0AA38P857-F1
#
_entry.id   AF-A0AA38P857-F1
#
_cell.length_a   1.000
_cell.length_b   1.000
_cell.length_c   1.000
_cell.angle_alpha   90.00
_cell.angle_beta   90.00
_cell.angle_gamma   90.00
#
_symmetry.space_group_name_H-M   'P 1'
#
loop_
_entity.id
_entity.type
_entity.pdbx_description
1 polymer ?
#
loop_
_entity_poly.entity_id
_entity_poly.type
_entity_poly.pdbx_seq_one_letter_code
_entity_poly.pdbx_strand_id
1 'polypeptide(L)'
;MLAESDKELRNRAFKVFSKYPCLWQIKAARTVLEGKNVLTIAPPGTEKSFTYWLPFAFVEHGTIILVTPLKELGAQFETQLPNAVDGCKALNVTAHTSEEIYKEIASLRYQVIIFGPETMSKDHHYDQVLHD
;
A
#
# COMPACT_ATOMS: atom_id res chain seq x y z
N MET A 1 4.08 -16.42 1.03
CA MET A 1 5.34 -17.15 0.75
C MET A 1 6.34 -16.16 0.15
N LEU A 2 7.53 -16.02 0.72
CA LEU A 2 8.58 -15.13 0.21
C LEU A 2 9.07 -15.63 -1.15
N ALA A 3 9.35 -14.72 -2.09
CA ALA A 3 9.91 -15.09 -3.39
C ALA A 3 11.34 -15.66 -3.21
N GLU A 4 11.58 -16.85 -3.77
CA GLU A 4 12.86 -17.57 -3.67
C GLU A 4 13.95 -16.97 -4.58
N SER A 5 13.55 -16.16 -5.58
CA SER A 5 14.48 -15.47 -6.48
C SER A 5 13.96 -14.14 -7.00
N ASP A 6 14.87 -13.29 -7.50
CA ASP A 6 14.51 -12.03 -8.18
C ASP A 6 13.63 -12.27 -9.41
N LYS A 7 13.86 -13.37 -10.13
CA LYS A 7 13.06 -13.77 -11.30
C LYS A 7 11.63 -14.09 -10.90
N GLU A 8 11.44 -14.85 -9.83
CA GLU A 8 10.11 -15.16 -9.31
C GLU A 8 9.40 -13.87 -8.89
N LEU A 9 10.08 -12.98 -8.17
CA LEU A 9 9.48 -11.73 -7.72
C LEU A 9 9.01 -10.87 -8.90
N ARG A 10 9.85 -10.74 -9.93
CA ARG A 10 9.53 -10.03 -11.17
C ARG A 10 8.35 -10.64 -11.90
N ASN A 11 8.27 -11.97 -11.96
CA ASN A 11 7.17 -12.66 -12.62
C ASN A 11 5.84 -12.47 -11.89
N ARG A 12 5.83 -12.54 -10.55
CA ARG A 12 4.60 -12.27 -9.78
C ARG A 12 4.18 -10.81 -9.89
N ALA A 13 5.12 -9.88 -9.79
CA ALA A 13 4.85 -8.46 -9.98
C ALA A 13 4.25 -8.19 -11.37
N PHE A 14 4.78 -8.83 -12.42
CA PHE A 14 4.23 -8.70 -13.76
C PHE A 14 2.80 -9.26 -13.87
N LYS A 15 2.51 -10.40 -13.23
CA LYS A 15 1.15 -10.97 -13.22
C LYS A 15 0.12 -10.06 -12.56
N VAL A 16 0.49 -9.36 -11.49
CA VAL A 16 -0.44 -8.50 -10.73
C VAL A 16 -0.52 -7.09 -11.30
N PHE A 17 0.62 -6.50 -11.68
CA PHE A 17 0.72 -5.08 -12.03
C PHE A 17 1.01 -4.82 -13.51
N SER A 18 1.22 -5.87 -14.31
CA SER A 18 1.70 -5.75 -15.70
C SER A 18 2.99 -4.92 -15.84
N LYS A 19 3.80 -4.88 -14.78
CA LYS A 19 5.06 -4.11 -14.69
C LYS A 19 6.19 -4.96 -14.10
N TYR A 20 7.41 -4.75 -14.58
CA TYR A 20 8.61 -5.37 -14.03
C TYR A 20 9.35 -4.41 -13.09
N PRO A 21 9.55 -4.76 -11.81
CA PRO A 21 10.39 -3.97 -10.93
C PRO A 21 11.87 -4.08 -11.34
N CYS A 22 12.61 -3.01 -11.09
CA CYS A 22 14.08 -2.99 -11.17
C CYS A 22 14.72 -3.49 -9.85
N LEU A 23 16.03 -3.72 -9.86
CA LEU A 23 16.73 -4.43 -8.78
C LEU A 23 16.55 -3.81 -7.39
N TRP A 24 16.61 -2.49 -7.28
CA TRP A 24 16.46 -1.84 -5.97
C TRP A 24 15.01 -1.89 -5.46
N GLN A 25 14.01 -1.86 -6.36
CA GLN A 25 12.59 -2.03 -5.99
C GLN A 25 12.33 -3.44 -5.48
N ILE A 26 12.93 -4.45 -6.12
CA ILE A 26 12.92 -5.86 -5.68
C ILE A 26 13.50 -5.97 -4.27
N LYS A 27 14.68 -5.36 -4.03
CA LYS A 27 15.33 -5.37 -2.71
C LYS A 27 14.46 -4.72 -1.63
N ALA A 28 13.85 -3.58 -1.93
CA ALA A 28 12.94 -2.90 -1.00
C ALA A 28 11.73 -3.78 -0.67
N ALA A 29 11.04 -4.31 -1.68
CA ALA A 29 9.88 -5.16 -1.49
C ALA A 29 10.21 -6.44 -0.70
N ARG A 30 11.32 -7.12 -1.00
CA ARG A 30 11.76 -8.31 -0.26
C ARG A 30 12.01 -7.98 1.21
N THR A 31 12.70 -6.87 1.49
CA THR A 31 12.99 -6.47 2.87
C THR A 31 11.70 -6.17 3.65
N VAL A 32 10.71 -5.52 3.01
CA VAL A 32 9.37 -5.32 3.60
C VAL A 32 8.67 -6.66 3.87
N LEU A 33 8.69 -7.59 2.90
CA LEU A 33 8.06 -8.91 3.06
C LEU A 33 8.74 -9.78 4.14
N GLU A 34 10.00 -9.52 4.44
CA GLU A 34 10.73 -10.12 5.58
C GLU A 34 10.35 -9.49 6.94
N GLY A 35 9.42 -8.54 6.97
CA GLY A 35 8.99 -7.84 8.19
C GLY A 35 10.00 -6.80 8.68
N LYS A 36 10.89 -6.31 7.80
CA LYS A 36 11.92 -5.33 8.16
C LYS A 36 11.58 -3.94 7.64
N ASN A 37 12.02 -2.93 8.39
CA ASN A 37 11.91 -1.53 7.99
C ASN A 37 12.88 -1.20 6.84
N VAL A 38 12.41 -0.39 5.88
CA VAL A 38 13.19 0.02 4.70
C VAL A 38 13.11 1.53 4.51
N LEU A 39 14.28 2.15 4.33
CA LEU A 39 14.39 3.51 3.82
C LEU A 39 14.85 3.47 2.36
N THR A 40 13.99 3.93 1.45
CA THR A 40 14.34 4.07 0.02
C THR A 40 14.60 5.52 -0.32
N ILE A 41 15.76 5.81 -0.94
CA ILE A 41 16.09 7.13 -1.47
C ILE A 41 16.22 6.99 -2.98
N ALA A 42 15.35 7.67 -3.73
CA ALA A 42 15.35 7.61 -5.20
C ALA A 42 14.91 8.96 -5.80
N PRO A 43 15.47 9.36 -6.95
CA PRO A 43 15.05 10.57 -7.66
C PRO A 43 13.55 10.58 -8.01
N PRO A 44 12.95 11.76 -8.26
CA PRO A 44 11.64 11.83 -8.90
C PRO A 44 11.62 11.07 -10.24
N GLY A 45 10.45 10.53 -10.61
CA GLY A 45 10.28 9.79 -11.87
C GLY A 45 10.74 8.33 -11.85
N THR A 46 11.43 7.85 -10.81
CA THR A 46 11.89 6.45 -10.73
C THR A 46 10.83 5.48 -10.20
N GLU A 47 9.55 5.87 -10.23
CA GLU A 47 8.41 5.08 -9.72
C GLU A 47 8.62 4.49 -8.31
N LYS A 48 9.15 5.29 -7.37
CA LYS A 48 9.40 4.81 -6.00
C LYS A 48 8.16 4.25 -5.30
N SER A 49 6.98 4.81 -5.60
CA SER A 49 5.72 4.32 -5.06
C SER A 49 5.40 2.89 -5.47
N PHE A 50 5.98 2.37 -6.55
CA PHE A 50 5.79 0.97 -6.93
C PHE A 50 6.27 0.01 -5.84
N THR A 51 7.29 0.40 -5.05
CA THR A 51 7.76 -0.41 -3.93
C THR A 51 6.73 -0.59 -2.82
N TYR A 52 5.77 0.34 -2.69
CA TYR A 52 4.70 0.24 -1.71
C TYR A 52 3.71 -0.87 -2.08
N TRP A 53 3.51 -1.08 -3.38
CA TRP A 53 2.48 -1.99 -3.91
C TRP A 53 3.01 -3.40 -4.17
N LEU A 54 4.30 -3.54 -4.48
CA LEU A 54 4.93 -4.84 -4.74
C LEU A 54 4.61 -5.94 -3.71
N PRO A 55 4.46 -5.66 -2.40
CA PRO A 55 4.03 -6.67 -1.42
C PRO A 55 2.70 -7.37 -1.76
N PHE A 56 1.74 -6.71 -2.42
CA PHE A 56 0.46 -7.35 -2.82
C PHE A 56 0.65 -8.54 -3.76
N ALA A 57 1.76 -8.62 -4.50
CA ALA A 57 2.03 -9.78 -5.34
C ALA A 57 2.40 -11.06 -4.55
N PHE A 58 2.55 -10.97 -3.22
CA PHE A 58 2.96 -12.07 -2.35
C PHE A 58 2.09 -12.26 -1.11
N VAL A 59 1.23 -11.29 -0.80
CA VAL A 59 0.33 -11.29 0.35
C VAL A 59 -1.11 -11.39 -0.17
N GLU A 60 -1.72 -12.56 0.04
CA GLU A 60 -3.10 -12.84 -0.38
C GLU A 60 -4.13 -12.11 0.49
N HIS A 61 -3.84 -12.00 1.80
CA HIS A 61 -4.66 -11.30 2.77
C HIS A 61 -3.80 -10.32 3.54
N GLY A 62 -4.03 -9.03 3.30
CA GLY A 62 -3.30 -7.97 3.97
C GLY A 62 -3.75 -6.60 3.50
N THR A 63 -3.50 -5.61 4.35
CA THR A 63 -3.83 -4.20 4.11
C THR A 63 -2.56 -3.38 4.19
N ILE A 64 -2.40 -2.46 3.24
CA ILE A 64 -1.34 -1.46 3.23
C ILE A 64 -1.91 -0.14 3.72
N ILE A 65 -1.31 0.38 4.79
CA ILE A 65 -1.59 1.72 5.29
C ILE A 65 -0.57 2.66 4.65
N LEU A 66 -1.03 3.53 3.77
CA LEU A 66 -0.22 4.56 3.14
C LEU A 66 -0.43 5.89 3.86
N VAL A 67 0.66 6.54 4.26
CA VAL A 67 0.62 7.89 4.82
C VAL A 67 1.21 8.86 3.80
N THR A 68 0.44 9.87 3.39
CA THR A 68 0.90 10.87 2.42
C THR A 68 0.49 12.28 2.84
N PRO A 69 1.43 13.25 2.86
CA PRO A 69 1.11 14.63 3.22
C PRO A 69 0.28 15.35 2.14
N LEU A 70 0.30 14.86 0.90
CA LEU A 70 -0.40 15.48 -0.21
C LEU A 70 -1.76 14.80 -0.44
N LYS A 71 -2.85 15.54 -0.23
CA LYS A 71 -4.23 15.03 -0.34
C LYS A 71 -4.55 14.57 -1.76
N GLU A 72 -4.09 15.33 -2.75
CA GLU A 72 -4.29 15.04 -4.17
C GLU A 72 -3.64 13.71 -4.55
N LEU A 73 -2.48 13.40 -3.95
CA LEU A 73 -1.79 12.14 -4.19
C LEU A 73 -2.55 10.95 -3.59
N GLY A 74 -3.17 11.13 -2.42
CA GLY A 74 -4.03 10.11 -1.82
C GLY A 74 -5.24 9.79 -2.69
N ALA A 75 -5.95 10.82 -3.17
CA ALA A 75 -7.08 10.65 -4.09
C ALA A 75 -6.67 9.99 -5.43
N GLN A 76 -5.48 10.32 -5.94
CA GLN A 76 -4.94 9.67 -7.13
C GLN A 76 -4.72 8.17 -6.90
N PHE A 77 -4.13 7.76 -5.78
CA PHE A 77 -3.90 6.34 -5.50
C PHE A 77 -5.21 5.58 -5.24
N GLU A 78 -6.16 6.19 -4.54
CA GLU A 78 -7.50 5.63 -4.34
C GLU A 78 -8.18 5.31 -5.67
N THR A 79 -7.99 6.15 -6.69
CA THR A 79 -8.56 5.92 -8.03
C THR A 79 -7.71 4.95 -8.86
N GLN A 80 -6.38 5.07 -8.85
CA GLN A 80 -5.50 4.33 -9.75
C GLN A 80 -5.34 2.86 -9.37
N LEU A 81 -5.28 2.53 -8.08
CA LEU A 81 -4.99 1.17 -7.62
C LEU A 81 -6.10 0.18 -7.96
N PRO A 82 -7.38 0.46 -7.70
CA PRO A 82 -8.47 -0.44 -8.11
C PRO A 82 -8.55 -0.66 -9.62
N ASN A 83 -8.10 0.32 -10.42
CA ASN A 83 -8.04 0.20 -11.88
C ASN A 83 -6.83 -0.61 -12.36
N ALA A 84 -5.77 -0.70 -11.55
CA ALA A 84 -4.53 -1.37 -11.92
C ALA A 84 -4.42 -2.80 -11.36
N VAL A 85 -5.17 -3.12 -10.31
CA VAL A 85 -5.08 -4.40 -9.59
C VAL A 85 -6.48 -4.93 -9.36
N ASP A 86 -6.77 -6.09 -9.94
CA ASP A 86 -8.07 -6.74 -9.78
C ASP A 86 -8.34 -7.09 -8.31
N GLY A 87 -9.58 -6.85 -7.88
CA GLY A 87 -10.02 -7.06 -6.49
C GLY A 87 -9.45 -6.07 -5.46
N CYS A 88 -8.60 -5.11 -5.85
CA CYS A 88 -8.07 -4.12 -4.91
C CYS A 88 -9.11 -3.06 -4.57
N LYS A 89 -9.45 -2.94 -3.29
CA LYS A 89 -10.21 -1.81 -2.74
C LYS A 89 -9.27 -0.84 -2.05
N ALA A 90 -9.27 0.40 -2.50
CA ALA A 90 -8.52 1.50 -1.91
C ALA A 90 -9.47 2.55 -1.34
N LEU A 91 -9.08 3.19 -0.24
CA LEU A 91 -9.86 4.24 0.41
C LEU A 91 -8.92 5.35 0.90
N ASN A 92 -9.25 6.60 0.59
CA ASN A 92 -8.60 7.78 1.14
C ASN A 92 -9.41 8.34 2.31
N VAL A 93 -8.84 8.30 3.50
CA VAL A 93 -9.48 8.78 4.72
C VAL A 93 -9.38 10.30 4.80
N THR A 94 -10.53 10.94 4.96
CA THR A 94 -10.66 12.40 5.04
C THR A 94 -11.48 12.79 6.26
N ALA A 95 -11.58 14.10 6.52
CA ALA A 95 -12.45 14.63 7.58
C ALA A 95 -13.95 14.31 7.40
N HIS A 96 -14.35 13.76 6.24
CA HIS A 96 -15.73 13.38 5.94
C HIS A 96 -15.97 11.87 5.98
N THR A 97 -14.95 11.07 6.31
CA THR A 97 -15.08 9.61 6.46
C THR A 97 -15.99 9.31 7.65
N SER A 98 -16.99 8.45 7.45
CA SER A 98 -17.99 8.13 8.49
C SER A 98 -17.53 6.99 9.40
N GLU A 99 -18.18 6.90 10.57
CA GLU A 99 -18.02 5.81 11.55
C GLU A 99 -18.22 4.41 10.94
N GLU A 100 -19.17 4.28 10.02
CA GLU A 100 -19.45 3.02 9.33
C GLU A 100 -18.24 2.58 8.50
N ILE A 101 -17.60 3.52 7.80
CA ILE A 101 -16.40 3.23 7.01
C ILE A 101 -15.24 2.82 7.93
N TYR A 102 -15.11 3.42 9.12
CA TYR A 102 -14.10 2.97 10.09
C TYR A 102 -14.34 1.53 10.56
N LYS A 103 -15.59 1.08 10.72
CA LYS A 103 -15.92 -0.33 10.99
C LYS A 103 -15.58 -1.24 9.80
N GLU A 104 -15.75 -0.75 8.57
CA GLU A 104 -15.33 -1.49 7.37
C GLU A 104 -13.81 -1.64 7.27
N ILE A 105 -13.08 -0.58 7.63
CA ILE A 105 -11.62 -0.61 7.75
C ILE A 105 -11.20 -1.65 8.80
N ALA A 106 -11.77 -1.60 10.00
CA ALA A 106 -11.44 -2.54 11.09
C ALA A 106 -11.76 -4.00 10.74
N SER A 107 -12.73 -4.23 9.86
CA SER A 107 -13.05 -5.57 9.32
C SER A 107 -12.22 -5.96 8.08
N LEU A 108 -11.12 -5.25 7.82
CA LEU A 108 -10.15 -5.53 6.74
C LEU A 108 -10.78 -5.60 5.34
N ARG A 109 -11.81 -4.77 5.08
CA ARG A 109 -12.50 -4.73 3.77
C ARG A 109 -11.72 -4.02 2.67
N TYR A 110 -10.66 -3.30 3.02
CA TYR A 110 -9.83 -2.53 2.10
C TYR A 110 -8.40 -3.06 2.07
N GLN A 111 -7.84 -3.23 0.86
CA GLN A 111 -6.44 -3.62 0.67
C GLN A 111 -5.51 -2.43 0.83
N VAL A 112 -5.98 -1.21 0.54
CA VAL A 112 -5.19 0.02 0.69
C VAL A 112 -6.01 1.05 1.46
N ILE A 113 -5.44 1.57 2.54
CA ILE A 113 -6.03 2.67 3.30
C ILE A 113 -5.02 3.81 3.31
N ILE A 114 -5.47 5.00 2.92
CA ILE A 114 -4.60 6.15 2.73
C ILE A 114 -4.97 7.20 3.75
N PHE A 115 -3.99 7.68 4.51
CA PHE A 115 -4.17 8.74 5.50
C PHE A 115 -3.30 9.95 5.18
N GLY A 116 -3.82 11.12 5.51
CA GLY A 116 -3.01 12.31 5.75
C GLY A 116 -2.36 12.26 7.14
N PRO A 117 -1.15 12.84 7.32
CA PRO A 117 -0.51 12.95 8.64
C PRO A 117 -1.39 13.64 9.67
N GLU A 118 -2.18 14.65 9.27
CA GLU A 118 -3.08 15.33 10.20
C GLU A 118 -4.25 14.45 10.64
N THR A 119 -4.79 13.64 9.72
CA THR A 119 -5.87 12.69 10.03
C THR A 119 -5.37 11.65 11.03
N MET A 120 -4.20 11.06 10.80
CA MET A 120 -3.60 10.10 11.74
C MET A 120 -3.39 10.68 13.14
N SER A 121 -2.95 11.94 13.23
CA SER A 121 -2.58 12.52 14.53
C SER A 121 -3.79 13.01 15.35
N LYS A 122 -4.95 13.21 14.71
CA LYS A 122 -6.11 13.86 15.33
C LYS A 122 -7.33 12.95 15.43
N ASP A 123 -7.37 11.90 14.61
CA ASP A 123 -8.51 11.01 14.56
C ASP A 123 -8.29 9.79 15.46
N HIS A 124 -9.03 9.75 16.58
CA HIS A 124 -9.01 8.66 17.56
C HIS A 124 -9.41 7.30 16.97
N HIS A 125 -10.08 7.27 15.81
CA HIS A 125 -10.37 6.03 15.11
C HIS A 125 -9.11 5.37 14.55
N TYR A 126 -8.05 6.13 14.26
CA TYR A 126 -6.81 5.57 13.75
C TYR A 126 -6.20 4.55 14.71
N ASP A 127 -6.22 4.84 16.02
CA ASP A 127 -5.70 3.92 17.04
C ASP A 127 -6.49 2.60 17.05
N GLN A 128 -7.78 2.64 16.72
CA GLN A 128 -8.63 1.44 16.64
C GLN A 128 -8.35 0.58 15.41
N VAL A 129 -7.68 1.13 14.38
CA VAL A 129 -7.29 0.39 13.16
C VAL A 129 -6.01 -0.43 13.38
N LEU A 130 -5.18 -0.07 14.36
CA LEU A 130 -3.88 -0.71 14.64
C LEU A 130 -3.86 -1.63 15.86
N HIS A 131 -4.94 -1.66 16.64
CA HIS A 131 -5.04 -2.44 17.86
C HIS A 131 -6.07 -3.57 17.72
N ASP A 132 -5.57 -4.73 17.30
CA ASP A 132 -6.06 -6.04 17.79
C ASP A 132 -5.25 -6.43 19.05
#